data_AF-A0A094M2D9-F1
#
_entry.id   AF-A0A094M2D9-F1
#
_cell.length_a   1.000
_cell.length_b   1.000
_cell.length_c   1.000
_cell.angle_alpha   90.00
_cell.angle_beta   90.00
_cell.angle_gamma   90.00
#
_symmetry.space_group_name_H-M   'P 1'
#
loop_
_entity.id
_entity.type
_entity.pdbx_description
1 polymer ?
#
loop_
_entity_poly.entity_id
_entity_poly.type
_entity_poly.pdbx_seq_one_letter_code
_entity_poly.pdbx_strand_id
1 'polypeptide(L)'
;MDDRELAYALFEQAARIDLGPNMKSSDHGMHTASIGGVWQSVVCGFGGVRMLDGKLRIHPKLPKQWKKLSFPIYWRGDRLEVTVTHEQLVVKKVTNVHDAVTFDVFGTAYEVKDEITIPLT
;
A
#
# COMPACT_ATOMS: atom_id res chain seq x y z
N MET A 1 -16.19 2.17 6.52
CA MET A 1 -16.60 1.08 5.61
C MET A 1 -15.58 -0.02 5.77
N ASP A 2 -15.98 -1.18 6.32
CA ASP A 2 -15.10 -2.33 6.50
C ASP A 2 -15.51 -3.49 5.57
N ASP A 3 -15.66 -3.18 4.28
CA ASP A 3 -16.06 -4.18 3.27
C ASP A 3 -14.89 -4.49 2.35
N ARG A 4 -14.10 -5.50 2.74
CA ARG A 4 -12.91 -5.96 2.01
C ARG A 4 -13.24 -6.54 0.64
N GLU A 5 -14.38 -7.22 0.53
CA GLU A 5 -14.78 -7.87 -0.73
C GLU A 5 -15.22 -6.79 -1.73
N LEU A 6 -15.99 -5.79 -1.29
CA LEU A 6 -16.34 -4.65 -2.13
C LEU A 6 -15.11 -3.85 -2.54
N ALA A 7 -14.18 -3.58 -1.61
CA ALA A 7 -12.93 -2.87 -1.92
C ALA A 7 -12.11 -3.61 -3.00
N TYR A 8 -12.02 -4.94 -2.90
CA TYR A 8 -11.31 -5.76 -3.89
C TYR A 8 -12.03 -5.76 -5.24
N ALA A 9 -13.35 -5.90 -5.26
CA ALA A 9 -14.15 -5.86 -6.49
C ALA A 9 -14.00 -4.51 -7.22
N LEU A 10 -14.04 -3.39 -6.50
CA LEU A 10 -13.84 -2.05 -7.07
C LEU A 10 -12.41 -1.86 -7.59
N PHE A 11 -11.40 -2.34 -6.86
CA PHE A 11 -10.02 -2.36 -7.33
C PHE A 11 -9.88 -3.14 -8.63
N GLU A 12 -10.48 -4.34 -8.71
CA GLU A 12 -10.41 -5.19 -9.90
C GLU A 12 -11.09 -4.54 -11.11
N GLN A 13 -12.25 -3.91 -10.90
CA GLN A 13 -12.94 -3.14 -11.95
C GLN A 13 -12.03 -2.02 -12.48
N ALA A 14 -11.44 -1.22 -11.58
CA ALA A 14 -10.56 -0.12 -11.96
C ALA A 14 -9.30 -0.60 -12.70
N ALA A 15 -8.67 -1.68 -12.21
CA ALA A 15 -7.46 -2.25 -12.81
C ALA A 15 -7.70 -2.85 -14.21
N ARG A 16 -8.95 -3.24 -14.51
CA ARG A 16 -9.35 -3.82 -15.80
C ARG A 16 -9.96 -2.81 -16.76
N ILE A 17 -10.02 -1.51 -16.45
CA ILE A 17 -10.61 -0.53 -17.37
C ILE A 17 -9.88 -0.55 -18.71
N ASP A 18 -8.55 -0.46 -18.72
CA ASP A 18 -7.78 -0.36 -19.96
C ASP A 18 -7.35 -1.72 -20.55
N LEU A 19 -7.18 -2.74 -19.70
CA LEU A 19 -6.68 -4.06 -20.10
C LEU A 19 -7.70 -5.19 -19.89
N GLY A 20 -8.96 -4.83 -19.67
CA GLY A 20 -10.05 -5.76 -19.43
C GLY A 20 -10.68 -6.30 -20.71
N PRO A 21 -11.78 -7.07 -20.57
CA PRO A 21 -12.43 -7.72 -21.70
C PRO A 21 -13.15 -6.74 -22.65
N ASN A 22 -13.42 -5.51 -22.23
CA ASN A 22 -14.04 -4.50 -23.09
C ASN A 22 -13.00 -3.83 -23.97
N MET A 23 -12.76 -4.38 -25.17
CA MET A 23 -11.72 -3.87 -26.07
C MET A 23 -11.90 -2.42 -26.53
N LYS A 24 -13.09 -1.83 -26.36
CA LYS A 24 -13.38 -0.44 -26.77
C LYS A 24 -13.22 0.58 -25.64
N SER A 25 -12.96 0.13 -24.41
CA SER A 25 -12.90 1.02 -23.26
C SER A 25 -11.83 2.10 -23.41
N SER A 26 -10.73 1.83 -24.12
CA SER A 26 -9.58 2.73 -24.26
C SER A 26 -9.32 3.21 -25.68
N ASP A 27 -10.32 3.13 -26.58
CA ASP A 27 -10.19 3.62 -27.97
C ASP A 27 -9.82 5.11 -28.03
N HIS A 28 -10.23 5.88 -27.01
CA HIS A 28 -9.93 7.30 -26.87
C HIS A 28 -8.63 7.58 -26.10
N GLY A 29 -7.87 6.55 -25.72
CA GLY A 29 -6.63 6.63 -24.96
C GLY A 29 -6.72 6.00 -23.57
N MET A 30 -5.59 6.02 -22.86
CA MET A 30 -5.47 5.44 -21.51
C MET A 30 -6.14 6.31 -20.44
N HIS A 31 -6.74 5.68 -19.44
CA HIS A 31 -7.33 6.37 -18.29
C HIS A 31 -6.25 6.68 -17.24
N THR A 32 -5.38 7.63 -17.53
CA THR A 32 -4.20 7.97 -16.69
C THR A 32 -4.56 8.27 -15.24
N ALA A 33 -5.67 8.98 -14.99
CA ALA A 33 -6.18 9.21 -13.64
C ALA A 33 -6.59 7.91 -12.94
N SER A 34 -7.21 6.97 -13.66
CA SER A 34 -7.57 5.65 -13.14
C SER A 34 -6.32 4.84 -12.77
N ILE A 35 -5.29 4.84 -13.62
CA ILE A 35 -4.02 4.15 -13.35
C ILE A 35 -3.37 4.68 -12.06
N GLY A 36 -3.37 6.00 -11.86
CA GLY A 36 -2.95 6.61 -10.58
C GLY A 36 -3.82 6.18 -9.39
N GLY A 37 -5.13 6.05 -9.61
CA GLY A 37 -6.08 5.53 -8.63
C GLY A 37 -5.82 4.06 -8.27
N VAL A 38 -5.43 3.22 -9.23
CA VAL A 38 -5.06 1.81 -9.01
C VAL A 38 -3.85 1.74 -8.07
N TRP A 39 -2.79 2.52 -8.31
CA TRP A 39 -1.63 2.58 -7.41
C TRP A 39 -2.04 3.04 -6.00
N GLN A 40 -2.87 4.08 -5.89
CA GLN A 40 -3.36 4.56 -4.60
C GLN A 40 -4.19 3.49 -3.88
N SER A 41 -5.09 2.78 -4.57
CA SER A 41 -5.86 1.68 -3.98
C SER A 41 -4.97 0.57 -3.44
N VAL A 42 -3.84 0.29 -4.09
CA VAL A 42 -2.87 -0.72 -3.62
C VAL A 42 -2.07 -0.21 -2.41
N VAL A 43 -1.37 0.92 -2.54
CA VAL A 43 -0.41 1.39 -1.53
C VAL A 43 -1.11 2.09 -0.37
N CYS A 44 -2.01 3.01 -0.71
CA CYS A 44 -2.79 3.76 0.25
C CYS A 44 -4.01 2.94 0.73
N GLY A 45 -4.70 2.19 -0.12
CA GLY A 45 -5.80 1.33 0.32
C GLY A 45 -5.32 0.11 1.09
N PHE A 46 -4.98 -0.97 0.39
CA PHE A 46 -4.66 -2.27 1.00
C PHE A 46 -3.34 -2.27 1.78
N GLY A 47 -2.33 -1.53 1.32
CA GLY A 47 -1.06 -1.34 2.02
C GLY A 47 -1.17 -0.42 3.25
N GLY A 48 -2.28 0.31 3.38
CA GLY A 48 -2.60 1.08 4.58
C GLY A 48 -1.73 2.30 4.82
N VAL A 49 -0.98 2.78 3.82
CA VAL A 49 -0.07 3.92 3.97
C VAL A 49 -0.85 5.23 4.04
N ARG A 50 -0.75 5.95 5.15
CA ARG A 50 -1.35 7.29 5.33
C ARG A 50 -0.35 8.22 6.03
N MET A 51 -0.49 9.51 5.75
CA MET A 51 0.00 10.56 6.64
C MET A 51 -1.19 11.07 7.45
N LEU A 52 -1.10 11.01 8.78
CA LEU A 52 -2.07 11.59 9.69
C LEU A 52 -1.32 12.38 10.75
N ASP A 53 -1.70 13.65 10.97
CA ASP A 53 -1.06 14.55 11.94
C ASP A 53 0.48 14.64 11.75
N GLY A 54 0.92 14.61 10.49
CA GLY A 54 2.34 14.65 10.11
C GLY A 54 3.13 13.35 10.40
N LYS A 55 2.47 12.29 10.87
CA LYS A 55 3.06 10.98 11.17
C LYS A 55 2.76 9.96 10.08
N LEU A 56 3.72 9.07 9.81
CA LEU A 56 3.52 7.93 8.93
C LEU A 56 2.69 6.86 9.64
N ARG A 57 1.66 6.38 8.96
CA ARG A 57 0.82 5.27 9.37
C ARG A 57 0.89 4.17 8.32
N ILE A 58 1.01 2.91 8.76
CA ILE A 58 0.97 1.72 7.93
C ILE A 58 0.00 0.73 8.57
N HIS A 59 -1.27 0.78 8.18
CA HIS A 59 -2.34 -0.10 8.70
C HIS A 59 -2.82 -1.05 7.59
N PRO A 60 -2.04 -2.09 7.25
CA PRO A 60 -2.34 -2.90 6.10
C PRO A 60 -3.59 -3.74 6.29
N LYS A 61 -4.35 -3.94 5.22
CA LYS A 61 -5.51 -4.81 5.19
C LYS A 61 -5.61 -5.50 3.84
N LEU A 62 -4.91 -6.63 3.71
CA LEU A 62 -4.89 -7.37 2.45
C LEU A 62 -6.26 -8.01 2.14
N PRO A 63 -6.66 -8.02 0.86
CA PRO A 63 -7.78 -8.85 0.41
C PRO A 63 -7.36 -10.33 0.47
N LYS A 64 -8.31 -11.25 0.67
CA LYS A 64 -8.05 -12.70 0.81
C LYS A 64 -7.36 -13.33 -0.42
N GLN A 65 -7.51 -12.67 -1.56
CA GLN A 65 -6.97 -13.07 -2.85
C GLN A 65 -5.45 -12.88 -2.93
N TRP A 66 -4.86 -12.05 -2.06
CA TRP A 66 -3.42 -11.74 -2.10
C TRP A 66 -2.68 -12.41 -0.97
N LYS A 67 -1.66 -13.21 -1.31
CA LYS A 67 -0.75 -13.82 -0.32
C LYS A 67 0.27 -12.83 0.22
N LYS A 68 0.68 -11.87 -0.61
CA LYS A 68 1.72 -10.90 -0.29
C LYS A 68 1.55 -9.64 -1.12
N LEU A 69 1.86 -8.50 -0.54
CA LEU A 69 2.02 -7.22 -1.23
C LEU A 69 3.38 -6.62 -0.85
N SER A 70 4.18 -6.20 -1.84
CA SER A 70 5.46 -5.52 -1.62
C SER A 70 5.54 -4.26 -2.47
N PHE A 71 5.91 -3.14 -1.87
CA PHE A 71 6.08 -1.86 -2.57
C PHE A 71 7.07 -0.93 -1.86
N PRO A 72 7.76 -0.04 -2.60
CA PRO A 72 8.54 1.02 -2.00
C PRO A 72 7.69 2.27 -1.73
N ILE A 73 8.05 3.03 -0.69
CA ILE A 73 7.61 4.42 -0.48
C ILE A 73 8.81 5.29 -0.10
N TYR A 74 8.69 6.59 -0.35
CA TYR A 74 9.58 7.59 0.22
C TYR A 74 8.86 8.31 1.35
N TRP A 75 9.45 8.33 2.53
CA TRP A 75 8.97 9.09 3.68
C TRP A 75 10.04 10.06 4.15
N ARG A 76 9.78 11.36 3.97
CA ARG A 76 10.71 12.44 4.34
C ARG A 76 12.14 12.24 3.82
N GLY A 77 12.27 11.69 2.62
CA GLY A 77 13.56 11.42 1.96
C GLY A 77 14.08 9.99 2.18
N ASP A 78 13.64 9.27 3.22
CA ASP A 78 14.01 7.87 3.38
C ASP A 78 13.18 6.94 2.51
N ARG A 79 13.86 6.03 1.80
CA ARG A 79 13.20 4.95 1.05
C ARG A 79 12.93 3.78 1.99
N LEU A 80 11.66 3.43 2.11
CA LEU A 80 11.19 2.25 2.82
C LEU A 80 10.69 1.22 1.81
N GLU A 81 11.07 -0.04 2.01
CA GLU A 81 10.48 -1.19 1.34
C GLU A 81 9.52 -1.87 2.31
N VAL A 82 8.24 -1.84 1.96
CA VAL A 82 7.15 -2.39 2.78
C VAL A 82 6.71 -3.70 2.17
N THR A 83 6.67 -4.75 2.99
CA THR A 83 6.13 -6.06 2.61
C THR A 83 5.07 -6.49 3.61
N VAL A 84 3.93 -6.92 3.11
CA VAL A 84 2.76 -7.29 3.91
C VAL A 84 2.32 -8.69 3.51
N THR A 85 2.06 -9.55 4.50
CA THR A 85 1.28 -10.79 4.36
C THR A 85 0.06 -10.73 5.29
N HIS A 86 -0.71 -11.81 5.39
CA HIS A 86 -1.81 -11.87 6.36
C HIS A 86 -1.31 -11.99 7.82
N GLU A 87 -0.07 -12.41 8.01
CA GLU A 87 0.52 -12.72 9.31
C GLU A 87 1.45 -11.62 9.83
N GLN A 88 2.09 -10.86 8.92
CA GLN A 88 3.12 -9.91 9.31
C GLN A 88 3.27 -8.72 8.34
N LEU A 89 3.78 -7.62 8.89
CA LEU A 89 4.28 -6.45 8.19
C LEU A 89 5.80 -6.39 8.38
N VAL A 90 6.53 -6.30 7.28
CA VAL A 90 7.98 -6.06 7.26
C VAL A 90 8.24 -4.69 6.67
N VAL A 91 9.00 -3.87 7.37
CA VAL A 91 9.45 -2.56 6.88
C VAL A 91 10.97 -2.56 6.91
N LYS A 92 11.57 -2.33 5.74
CA LYS A 92 13.01 -2.18 5.57
C LYS A 92 13.35 -0.77 5.15
N LYS A 93 14.26 -0.12 5.87
CA LYS A 93 14.82 1.17 5.50
C LYS A 93 16.07 0.94 4.64
N VAL A 94 16.06 1.51 3.44
CA VAL A 94 17.11 1.26 2.42
C VAL A 94 18.13 2.41 2.37
N THR A 95 17.76 3.58 2.85
CA THR A 95 18.58 4.80 2.84
C THR A 95 19.02 5.18 4.24
N ASN A 96 20.05 6.02 4.31
CA ASN A 96 20.59 6.55 5.57
C ASN A 96 20.38 8.07 5.68
N VAL A 97 19.20 8.57 5.27
CA VAL A 97 18.91 10.02 5.37
C VAL A 97 18.70 10.40 6.84
N HIS A 98 17.95 9.57 7.57
CA HIS A 98 17.82 9.65 9.03
C HIS A 98 18.39 8.38 9.69
N ASP A 99 18.74 8.44 10.98
CA ASP A 99 19.15 7.25 11.76
C ASP A 99 18.03 6.21 11.81
N ALA A 100 16.79 6.68 11.98
CA ALA A 100 15.62 5.84 12.05
C ALA A 100 14.37 6.54 11.50
N VAL A 101 13.35 5.74 11.16
CA VAL A 101 12.03 6.23 10.77
C VAL A 101 10.97 5.69 11.74
N THR A 102 10.14 6.59 12.27
CA THR A 102 9.01 6.26 13.14
C THR A 102 7.72 6.14 12.35
N PHE A 103 6.90 5.14 12.65
CA PHE A 103 5.59 4.94 12.04
C PHE A 103 4.60 4.26 12.99
N ASP A 104 3.31 4.45 12.72
CA ASP A 104 2.19 3.90 13.49
C ASP A 104 1.60 2.67 12.81
N VAL A 105 1.44 1.58 13.57
CA VAL A 105 0.75 0.35 13.14
C VAL A 105 -0.33 0.03 14.19
N PHE A 106 -1.58 0.13 13.78
CA PHE A 106 -2.79 -0.04 14.59
C PHE A 106 -2.79 0.69 15.95
N GLY A 107 -2.21 1.89 16.03
CA GLY A 107 -2.15 2.70 17.25
C GLY A 107 -0.85 2.53 18.04
N THR A 108 0.00 1.59 17.66
CA THR A 108 1.31 1.35 18.27
C THR A 108 2.41 2.00 17.44
N ALA A 109 3.26 2.80 18.08
CA ALA A 109 4.41 3.42 17.45
C ALA A 109 5.59 2.43 17.36
N TYR A 110 6.19 2.36 16.18
CA TYR A 110 7.39 1.58 15.88
C TYR A 110 8.48 2.49 15.30
N GLU A 111 9.72 2.02 15.40
CA GLU A 111 10.89 2.65 14.83
C GLU A 111 11.69 1.61 14.04
N VAL A 112 12.19 1.99 12.86
CA VAL A 112 13.07 1.15 12.03
C VAL A 112 14.36 1.86 11.70
N LYS A 113 15.50 1.20 11.96
CA LYS A 113 16.85 1.63 11.55
C LYS A 113 17.29 0.95 10.26
N ASP A 114 17.16 -0.39 10.23
CA ASP A 114 17.47 -1.24 9.07
C ASP A 114 16.23 -2.02 8.61
N GLU A 115 15.73 -2.94 9.44
CA GLU A 115 14.55 -3.75 9.14
C GLU A 115 13.79 -4.09 10.42
N ILE A 116 12.47 -4.12 10.36
CA ILE A 116 11.60 -4.56 11.45
C ILE A 116 10.47 -5.44 10.90
N THR A 117 10.15 -6.50 11.64
CA THR A 117 9.01 -7.40 11.36
C THR A 117 8.01 -7.31 12.50
N ILE A 118 6.75 -7.04 12.15
CA ILE A 118 5.64 -6.80 13.07
C ILE A 118 4.54 -7.84 12.79
N PRO A 119 4.19 -8.72 13.74
CA PRO A 119 3.03 -9.60 13.60
C PRO A 119 1.71 -8.82 13.48
N LEU A 120 0.77 -9.30 12.66
CA LEU A 120 -0.54 -8.67 12.40
C LEU A 120 -1.72 -9.44 13.01
N THR A 121 -1.44 -10.47 13.81
CA THR A 121 -2.44 -11.30 14.53
C THR A 121 -3.15 -10.55 15.63
#